data_AF-A0A7S3E524-F1
#
_entry.id   AF-A0A7S3E524-F1
#
_cell.length_a   1.000
_cell.length_b   1.000
_cell.length_c   1.000
_cell.angle_alpha   90.00
_cell.angle_beta   90.00
_cell.angle_gamma   90.00
#
_symmetry.space_group_name_H-M   'P 1'
#
loop_
_entity.id
_entity.type
_entity.pdbx_description
1 polymer ?
#
loop_
_entity_poly.entity_id
_entity_poly.type
_entity_poly.pdbx_seq_one_letter_code
_entity_poly.pdbx_strand_id
1 'polypeptide(L)'
;RKLVKKAQKLLQPSMLALRMKPDWDQATPLFEEAARVFARCRLHNEAQFAFEKASEGQQRLGSELHAVKHLESAAECACKDKRHEDAFNLYRSAYETFASIGKVAMGAASLNRGAKLLLDEDKVDLVMQLYEIALEAVEDEGTGA
;
A
#
# COMPACT_ATOMS: atom_id res chain seq x y z
N ARG A 1 -4.39 -18.12 5.16
CA ARG A 1 -5.75 -18.02 4.55
C ARG A 1 -6.90 -17.89 5.57
N LYS A 2 -6.88 -18.56 6.75
CA LYS A 2 -7.97 -18.45 7.76
C LYS A 2 -8.18 -17.01 8.26
N LEU A 3 -7.11 -16.26 8.53
CA LEU A 3 -7.15 -14.86 8.99
C LEU A 3 -7.86 -13.93 7.99
N VAL A 4 -7.47 -13.98 6.71
CA VAL A 4 -8.12 -13.21 5.63
C VAL A 4 -9.62 -13.48 5.56
N LYS A 5 -10.04 -14.75 5.60
CA LYS A 5 -11.48 -15.09 5.59
C LYS A 5 -12.22 -14.54 6.80
N LYS A 6 -11.59 -14.55 7.98
CA LYS A 6 -12.17 -13.96 9.20
C LYS A 6 -12.30 -12.44 9.04
N ALA A 7 -11.27 -11.78 8.55
CA ALA A 7 -11.28 -10.34 8.28
C ALA A 7 -12.36 -9.96 7.25
N GLN A 8 -12.46 -10.68 6.14
CA GLN A 8 -13.50 -10.47 5.12
C GLN A 8 -14.91 -10.63 5.68
N LYS A 9 -15.13 -11.63 6.56
CA LYS A 9 -16.42 -11.76 7.25
C LYS A 9 -16.73 -10.53 8.10
N LEU A 10 -15.73 -9.89 8.71
CA LEU A 10 -15.92 -8.67 9.51
C LEU A 10 -16.33 -7.46 8.66
N LEU A 11 -15.97 -7.45 7.38
CA LEU A 11 -16.35 -6.40 6.44
C LEU A 11 -17.76 -6.59 5.86
N GLN A 12 -18.39 -7.74 6.06
CA GLN A 12 -19.74 -8.02 5.60
C GLN A 12 -20.79 -7.69 6.67
N PRO A 13 -22.01 -7.25 6.26
CA PRO A 13 -23.12 -7.10 7.18
C PRO A 13 -23.47 -8.47 7.80
N SER A 14 -23.91 -8.46 9.05
CA SER A 14 -24.31 -9.66 9.78
C SER A 14 -25.45 -9.34 10.73
N MET A 15 -26.62 -9.93 10.48
CA MET A 15 -27.80 -9.79 11.34
C MET A 15 -27.57 -10.44 12.72
N LEU A 16 -26.92 -11.61 12.75
CA LEU A 16 -26.64 -12.34 13.99
C LEU A 16 -25.68 -11.58 14.92
N ALA A 17 -24.70 -10.87 14.35
CA ALA A 17 -23.75 -10.05 15.11
C ALA A 17 -24.17 -8.58 15.22
N LEU A 18 -25.40 -8.23 14.81
CA LEU A 18 -25.93 -6.85 14.75
C LEU A 18 -24.98 -5.85 14.05
N ARG A 19 -24.23 -6.31 13.05
CA ARG A 19 -23.27 -5.47 12.32
C ARG A 19 -23.85 -5.04 10.99
N MET A 20 -24.07 -3.73 10.83
CA MET A 20 -24.60 -3.13 9.59
C MET A 20 -23.52 -2.48 8.72
N LYS A 21 -22.41 -2.04 9.33
CA LYS A 21 -21.28 -1.41 8.63
C LYS A 21 -20.03 -2.30 8.72
N PRO A 22 -19.11 -2.26 7.75
CA PRO A 22 -17.85 -2.97 7.82
C PRO A 22 -17.07 -2.61 9.10
N ASP A 23 -16.61 -3.63 9.82
CA ASP A 23 -15.82 -3.46 11.04
C ASP A 23 -14.33 -3.46 10.69
N TRP A 24 -13.84 -2.29 10.26
CA TRP A 24 -12.43 -2.09 9.91
C TRP A 24 -11.51 -2.14 11.14
N ASP A 25 -12.00 -1.77 12.32
CA ASP A 25 -11.23 -1.79 13.56
C ASP A 25 -10.79 -3.22 13.91
N GLN A 26 -11.70 -4.20 13.80
CA GLN A 26 -11.36 -5.60 14.01
C GLN A 26 -10.76 -6.30 12.78
N ALA A 27 -11.09 -5.85 11.56
CA ALA A 27 -10.60 -6.49 10.34
C ALA A 27 -9.14 -6.13 10.02
N THR A 28 -8.74 -4.88 10.23
CA THR A 28 -7.41 -4.37 9.84
C THR A 28 -6.27 -5.16 10.50
N PRO A 29 -6.26 -5.39 11.83
CA PRO A 29 -5.21 -6.17 12.48
C PRO A 29 -5.10 -7.62 11.97
N LEU A 30 -6.23 -8.22 11.56
CA LEU A 30 -6.24 -9.57 10.98
C LEU A 30 -5.62 -9.60 9.58
N PHE A 31 -5.82 -8.56 8.78
CA PHE A 31 -5.13 -8.41 7.49
C PHE A 31 -3.63 -8.19 7.68
N GLU A 32 -3.23 -7.33 8.62
CA GLU A 32 -1.81 -7.08 8.95
C GLU A 32 -1.09 -8.34 9.44
N GLU A 33 -1.73 -9.12 10.32
CA GLU A 33 -1.22 -10.41 10.77
C GLU A 33 -1.11 -11.39 9.60
N ALA A 34 -2.16 -11.51 8.78
CA ALA A 34 -2.15 -12.38 7.62
C ALA A 34 -1.03 -12.02 6.64
N ALA A 35 -0.85 -10.74 6.34
CA ALA A 35 0.16 -10.23 5.43
C ALA A 35 1.58 -10.60 5.89
N ARG A 36 1.89 -10.37 7.18
CA ARG A 36 3.19 -10.74 7.76
C ARG A 36 3.45 -12.25 7.71
N VAL A 37 2.43 -13.07 7.96
CA VAL A 37 2.54 -14.53 7.87
C VAL A 37 2.79 -14.97 6.42
N PHE A 38 2.02 -14.45 5.46
CA PHE A 38 2.19 -14.77 4.05
C PHE A 38 3.56 -14.35 3.52
N ALA A 39 4.02 -13.14 3.85
CA ALA A 39 5.33 -12.65 3.45
C ALA A 39 6.46 -13.55 3.97
N ARG A 40 6.39 -13.97 5.25
CA ARG A 40 7.36 -14.91 5.84
C ARG A 40 7.37 -16.27 5.14
N CYS A 41 6.21 -16.72 4.68
CA CYS A 41 6.05 -17.96 3.92
C CYS A 41 6.35 -17.81 2.42
N ARG A 42 6.81 -16.64 1.95
CA ARG A 42 7.08 -16.33 0.52
C ARG A 42 5.84 -16.48 -0.38
N LEU A 43 4.66 -16.29 0.19
CA LEU A 43 3.39 -16.20 -0.53
C LEU A 43 3.12 -14.73 -0.86
N HIS A 44 3.94 -14.14 -1.73
CA HIS A 44 3.99 -12.68 -1.87
C HIS A 44 2.72 -12.11 -2.52
N ASN A 45 2.08 -12.83 -3.44
CA ASN A 45 0.77 -12.43 -3.98
C ASN A 45 -0.30 -12.34 -2.86
N GLU A 46 -0.43 -13.36 -2.02
CA GLU A 46 -1.38 -13.29 -0.89
C GLU A 46 -0.97 -12.27 0.19
N ALA A 47 0.34 -12.06 0.38
CA ALA A 47 0.85 -11.03 1.29
C ALA A 47 0.48 -9.63 0.80
N GLN A 48 0.69 -9.36 -0.49
CA GLN A 48 0.32 -8.10 -1.12
C GLN A 48 -1.17 -7.82 -0.95
N PHE A 49 -2.05 -8.75 -1.31
CA PHE A 49 -3.49 -8.57 -1.14
C PHE A 49 -3.86 -8.23 0.31
N ALA A 50 -3.24 -8.91 1.28
CA ALA A 50 -3.51 -8.65 2.68
C ALA A 50 -2.96 -7.28 3.14
N PHE A 51 -1.80 -6.85 2.65
CA PHE A 51 -1.26 -5.51 2.90
C PHE A 51 -2.13 -4.41 2.26
N GLU A 52 -2.61 -4.58 1.03
CA GLU A 52 -3.53 -3.63 0.41
C GLU A 52 -4.83 -3.48 1.21
N LYS A 53 -5.38 -4.59 1.71
CA LYS A 53 -6.56 -4.55 2.59
C LYS A 53 -6.28 -3.93 3.95
N ALA A 54 -5.08 -4.13 4.50
CA ALA A 54 -4.65 -3.44 5.70
C ALA A 54 -4.48 -1.93 5.45
N SER A 55 -3.94 -1.54 4.29
CA SER A 55 -3.84 -0.14 3.89
C SER A 55 -5.22 0.52 3.80
N GLU A 56 -6.16 -0.09 3.08
CA GLU A 56 -7.54 0.38 3.00
C GLU A 56 -8.14 0.54 4.41
N GLY A 57 -7.97 -0.47 5.27
CA GLY A 57 -8.42 -0.42 6.65
C GLY A 57 -7.84 0.75 7.46
N GLN A 58 -6.53 0.99 7.35
CA GLN A 58 -5.88 2.11 8.03
C GLN A 58 -6.39 3.46 7.50
N GLN A 59 -6.63 3.63 6.20
CA GLN A 59 -7.26 4.84 5.66
C GLN A 59 -8.68 5.04 6.20
N ARG A 60 -9.48 3.98 6.30
CA ARG A 60 -10.84 4.03 6.87
C ARG A 60 -10.86 4.41 8.34
N LEU A 61 -9.77 4.12 9.05
CA LEU A 61 -9.54 4.45 10.45
C LEU A 61 -8.81 5.80 10.64
N GLY A 62 -8.52 6.53 9.56
CA GLY A 62 -7.86 7.84 9.60
C GLY A 62 -6.37 7.77 9.92
N SER A 63 -5.68 6.72 9.45
CA SER A 63 -4.25 6.53 9.66
C SER A 63 -3.49 6.34 8.35
N GLU A 64 -3.31 7.45 7.63
CA GLU A 64 -2.68 7.48 6.31
C GLU A 64 -1.21 7.05 6.36
N LEU A 65 -0.49 7.37 7.44
CA LEU A 65 0.92 6.96 7.61
C LEU A 65 1.07 5.44 7.71
N HIS A 66 0.14 4.76 8.39
CA HIS A 66 0.14 3.30 8.45
C HIS A 66 -0.33 2.70 7.13
N ALA A 67 -1.31 3.32 6.47
CA ALA A 67 -1.74 2.91 5.15
C ALA A 67 -0.60 2.89 4.14
N VAL A 68 0.21 3.95 4.08
CA VAL A 68 1.36 4.01 3.17
C VAL A 68 2.38 2.92 3.49
N LYS A 69 2.73 2.69 4.76
CA LYS A 69 3.66 1.60 5.12
C LYS A 69 3.18 0.23 4.61
N HIS A 70 1.88 0.00 4.61
CA HIS A 70 1.30 -1.22 4.05
C HIS A 70 1.36 -1.24 2.53
N LEU A 71 1.13 -0.12 1.84
CA LEU A 71 1.33 -0.02 0.38
C LEU A 71 2.77 -0.29 -0.03
N GLU A 72 3.76 0.27 0.68
CA GLU A 72 5.17 0.01 0.43
C GLU A 72 5.50 -1.48 0.65
N SER A 73 4.98 -2.08 1.72
CA SER A 73 5.17 -3.52 2.00
C SER A 73 4.51 -4.40 0.94
N ALA A 74 3.36 -3.98 0.41
CA ALA A 74 2.66 -4.62 -0.70
C ALA A 74 3.50 -4.55 -1.98
N ALA A 75 4.10 -3.39 -2.28
CA ALA A 75 4.94 -3.17 -3.45
C ALA A 75 6.22 -4.04 -3.41
N GLU A 76 6.86 -4.13 -2.24
CA GLU A 76 8.01 -5.02 -2.03
C GLU A 76 7.65 -6.50 -2.25
N CYS A 77 6.42 -6.91 -1.90
CA CYS A 77 5.92 -8.26 -2.18
C CYS A 77 5.68 -8.46 -3.69
N ALA A 78 5.10 -7.47 -4.38
CA ALA A 78 4.88 -7.51 -5.82
C ALA A 78 6.20 -7.70 -6.60
N CYS A 79 7.21 -6.92 -6.24
CA CYS A 79 8.53 -6.98 -6.88
C CYS A 79 9.24 -8.32 -6.66
N LYS A 80 9.14 -8.93 -5.47
CA LYS A 80 9.68 -10.29 -5.22
C LYS A 80 9.09 -11.36 -6.14
N ASP A 81 7.86 -11.16 -6.63
CA ASP A 81 7.19 -12.02 -7.61
C ASP A 81 7.36 -11.53 -9.06
N LYS A 82 8.24 -10.55 -9.31
CA LYS A 82 8.48 -9.93 -10.62
C LYS A 82 7.26 -9.21 -11.23
N ARG A 83 6.31 -8.81 -10.38
CA ARG A 83 5.15 -8.01 -10.77
C ARG A 83 5.48 -6.53 -10.64
N HIS A 84 6.37 -6.07 -11.52
CA HIS A 84 6.96 -4.73 -11.44
C HIS A 84 5.94 -3.60 -11.64
N GLU A 85 4.97 -3.80 -12.53
CA GLU A 85 3.85 -2.86 -12.73
C GLU A 85 3.00 -2.70 -11.46
N ASP A 86 2.73 -3.80 -10.75
CA ASP A 86 2.01 -3.74 -9.48
C ASP A 86 2.83 -2.97 -8.43
N ALA A 87 4.15 -3.23 -8.36
CA ALA A 87 5.04 -2.50 -7.46
C ALA A 87 5.07 -1.00 -7.76
N PHE A 88 5.19 -0.62 -9.04
CA PHE A 88 5.12 0.76 -9.51
C PHE A 88 3.82 1.44 -9.06
N ASN A 89 2.67 0.83 -9.36
CA ASN A 89 1.37 1.39 -9.03
C ASN A 89 1.16 1.54 -7.52
N LEU A 90 1.65 0.58 -6.72
CA LEU A 90 1.56 0.65 -5.25
C LEU A 90 2.42 1.78 -4.67
N TYR A 91 3.63 2.02 -5.20
CA TYR A 91 4.46 3.16 -4.79
C TYR A 91 3.85 4.50 -5.23
N ARG A 92 3.21 4.54 -6.41
CA ARG A 92 2.43 5.70 -6.84
C ARG A 92 1.26 5.98 -5.90
N SER A 93 0.48 4.96 -5.51
CA SER A 93 -0.62 5.14 -4.55
C SER A 93 -0.14 5.56 -3.16
N ALA A 94 1.05 5.11 -2.73
CA ALA A 94 1.70 5.57 -1.51
C ALA A 94 2.01 7.08 -1.58
N TYR A 95 2.56 7.55 -2.70
CA TYR A 95 2.76 8.97 -2.96
C TYR A 95 1.45 9.76 -2.93
N GLU A 96 0.43 9.32 -3.67
CA GLU A 96 -0.87 10.00 -3.74
C GLU A 96 -1.52 10.13 -2.35
N THR A 97 -1.39 9.09 -1.51
CA THR A 97 -1.85 9.12 -0.13
C THR A 97 -1.10 10.16 0.70
N PHE A 98 0.24 10.22 0.61
CA PHE A 98 1.04 11.26 1.27
C PHE A 98 0.73 12.68 0.77
N ALA A 99 0.56 12.85 -0.54
CA ALA A 99 0.24 14.13 -1.15
C ALA A 99 -1.13 14.64 -0.67
N SER A 100 -2.13 13.75 -0.55
CA SER A 100 -3.47 14.11 -0.07
C SER A 100 -3.50 14.69 1.36
N ILE A 101 -2.47 14.44 2.16
CA ILE A 101 -2.32 14.97 3.52
C ILE A 101 -1.21 16.04 3.62
N GLY A 102 -0.80 16.61 2.49
CA GLY A 102 0.19 17.69 2.42
C GLY A 102 1.61 17.26 2.79
N LYS A 103 1.95 15.97 2.64
CA LYS A 103 3.27 15.41 2.95
C LYS A 103 4.01 14.98 1.68
N VAL A 104 4.03 15.83 0.66
CA VAL A 104 4.60 15.55 -0.67
C VAL A 104 6.04 15.07 -0.58
N ALA A 105 6.90 15.71 0.23
CA ALA A 105 8.28 15.28 0.42
C ALA A 105 8.41 13.83 0.94
N MET A 106 7.50 13.36 1.80
CA MET A 106 7.46 11.96 2.25
C MET A 106 6.94 11.03 1.14
N GLY A 107 5.99 11.51 0.34
CA GLY A 107 5.55 10.82 -0.87
C GLY A 107 6.70 10.62 -1.86
N ALA A 108 7.46 11.67 -2.16
CA ALA A 108 8.61 11.61 -3.06
C ALA A 108 9.70 10.65 -2.54
N ALA A 109 9.92 10.60 -1.22
CA ALA A 109 10.79 9.59 -0.61
C ALA A 109 10.30 8.15 -0.84
N SER A 110 8.97 7.94 -0.87
CA SER A 110 8.36 6.64 -1.18
C SER A 110 8.56 6.28 -2.67
N LEU A 111 8.37 7.23 -3.59
CA LEU A 111 8.68 7.04 -5.02
C LEU A 111 10.15 6.68 -5.23
N ASN A 112 11.07 7.38 -4.56
CA ASN A 112 12.50 7.11 -4.59
C ASN A 112 12.84 5.69 -4.10
N ARG A 113 12.11 5.18 -3.09
CA ARG A 113 12.27 3.80 -2.61
C ARG A 113 11.83 2.80 -3.68
N GLY A 114 10.68 3.03 -4.31
CA GLY A 114 10.19 2.19 -5.41
C GLY A 114 11.12 2.20 -6.63
N ALA A 115 11.63 3.36 -6.99
CA ALA A 115 12.58 3.53 -8.09
C ALA A 115 13.86 2.71 -7.86
N LYS A 116 14.44 2.74 -6.66
CA LYS A 116 15.63 1.92 -6.34
C LYS A 116 15.36 0.43 -6.47
N LEU A 117 14.23 -0.02 -5.95
CA LEU A 117 13.84 -1.43 -5.98
C LEU A 117 13.53 -1.92 -7.41
N LEU A 118 12.97 -1.07 -8.27
CA LEU A 118 12.75 -1.38 -9.69
C LEU A 118 14.06 -1.30 -10.51
N LEU A 119 14.99 -0.43 -10.12
CA LEU A 119 16.31 -0.34 -10.75
C LEU A 119 17.12 -1.62 -10.52
N ASP A 120 17.06 -2.19 -9.31
CA ASP A 120 17.70 -3.47 -8.99
C ASP A 120 17.17 -4.64 -9.85
N GLU A 121 15.94 -4.53 -10.38
CA GLU A 121 15.31 -5.49 -11.29
C GLU A 121 15.40 -5.10 -12.78
N ASP A 122 16.23 -4.10 -13.12
CA ASP A 122 16.45 -3.60 -14.48
C ASP A 122 15.14 -3.16 -15.17
N LYS A 123 14.30 -2.41 -14.44
CA LYS A 123 13.03 -1.84 -14.94
C LYS A 123 13.13 -0.34 -15.17
N VAL A 124 14.10 0.07 -15.98
CA VAL A 124 14.46 1.48 -16.24
C VAL A 124 13.25 2.33 -16.65
N ASP A 125 12.38 1.82 -17.52
CA ASP A 125 11.19 2.56 -17.97
C ASP A 125 10.23 2.94 -16.83
N LEU A 126 10.07 2.05 -15.84
CA LEU A 126 9.24 2.31 -14.66
C LEU A 126 9.95 3.22 -13.65
N VAL A 127 11.28 3.09 -13.55
CA VAL A 127 12.12 3.97 -12.73
C VAL A 127 12.01 5.42 -13.20
N MET A 128 12.11 5.64 -14.52
CA MET A 128 11.97 6.97 -15.11
C MET A 128 10.61 7.59 -14.79
N GLN A 129 9.52 6.82 -14.95
CA GLN A 129 8.18 7.29 -14.63
C GLN A 129 8.01 7.67 -13.14
N LEU A 130 8.59 6.90 -12.20
CA LEU A 130 8.54 7.27 -10.77
C LEU A 130 9.29 8.58 -10.48
N TYR A 131 10.42 8.80 -11.16
CA TYR A 131 11.17 10.04 -11.01
C TYR A 131 10.46 11.23 -11.66
N GLU A 132 9.81 11.05 -12.80
CA GLU A 132 8.97 12.09 -13.42
C GLU A 132 7.86 12.54 -12.47
N ILE A 133 7.12 11.60 -11.87
CA ILE A 133 6.09 11.92 -10.86
C ILE A 133 6.69 12.68 -9.67
N ALA A 134 7.88 12.28 -9.20
CA ALA A 134 8.53 12.94 -8.08
C ALA A 134 9.01 14.37 -8.41
N LEU A 135 9.41 14.62 -9.67
CA LEU A 135 9.84 15.93 -10.13
C LEU A 135 8.66 16.88 -10.31
N GLU A 136 7.60 16.43 -10.98
CA GLU A 136 6.35 17.19 -11.13
C GLU A 136 5.82 17.66 -9.77
N ALA A 137 5.90 16.79 -8.75
CA ALA A 137 5.50 17.11 -7.38
C ALA A 137 6.29 18.27 -6.75
N VAL A 138 7.59 18.35 -7.01
CA VAL A 138 8.48 19.39 -6.46
C VAL A 138 8.28 20.71 -7.20
N GLU A 139 8.02 20.67 -8.51
CA GLU A 139 7.75 21.85 -9.33
C GLU A 139 6.42 22.53 -8.96
N ASP A 140 5.38 21.73 -8.67
CA ASP A 140 4.09 22.23 -8.20
C ASP A 140 4.17 22.84 -6.79
N GLU A 141 4.99 22.28 -5.88
CA GLU A 141 5.23 22.91 -4.56
C GLU A 141 6.00 24.22 -4.66
N GLY A 142 6.90 24.36 -5.65
CA GLY A 142 7.75 25.55 -5.84
C GLY A 142 7.06 26.72 -6.54
N THR A 143 5.98 26.47 -7.29
CA THR A 143 5.22 27.51 -8.02
C THR A 143 4.03 28.05 -7.24
N GLY A 144 3.68 27.43 -6.12
CA GLY A 144 2.58 27.84 -5.23
C GLY A 144 2.93 28.92 -4.19
N ALA A 145 4.04 29.66 -4.33
CA ALA A 145 4.50 30.70 -3.40
C ALA A 145 4.28 32.13 -3.94
#